data_AF-A0AAN9GA82-F1
#
_entry.id   AF-A0AAN9GA82-F1
#
_cell.length_a   1.000
_cell.length_b   1.000
_cell.length_c   1.000
_cell.angle_alpha   90.00
_cell.angle_beta   90.00
_cell.angle_gamma   90.00
#
_symmetry.space_group_name_H-M   'P 1'
#
loop_
_entity.id
_entity.type
_entity.pdbx_description
1 polymer ?
#
loop_
_entity_poly.entity_id
_entity_poly.type
_entity_poly.pdbx_seq_one_letter_code
_entity_poly.pdbx_strand_id
1 'polypeptide(L)' 'MTIGGKAIQRRVRVGKNQTAEHILQACPYHSALRDTIWPEETALQKKLYGPREDLERTARFALQSGLTI' A
#
# COMPACT_ATOMS: atom_id res chain seq x y z
N MET A 1 2.76 33.55 -20.25
CA MET A 1 3.42 33.07 -19.03
C MET A 1 2.88 31.69 -18.74
N THR A 2 3.60 30.64 -19.14
CA THR A 2 3.10 29.26 -19.05
C THR A 2 3.60 28.64 -17.75
N ILE A 3 2.72 28.44 -16.78
CA ILE A 3 3.04 27.66 -15.59
C ILE A 3 2.50 26.24 -15.81
N GLY A 4 3.32 25.42 -16.45
CA GLY A 4 3.10 23.98 -16.53
C GLY A 4 3.36 23.33 -15.17
N GLY A 5 2.31 23.07 -14.41
CA GLY A 5 2.37 22.31 -13.17
C GLY A 5 2.71 20.84 -13.43
N LYS A 6 3.99 20.51 -13.59
CA LYS A 6 4.46 19.13 -13.56
C LYS A 6 4.33 18.61 -12.13
N ALA A 7 3.36 17.73 -11.91
CA ALA A 7 3.30 16.89 -10.72
C ALA A 7 4.63 16.15 -10.59
N ILE A 8 5.38 16.48 -9.54
CA ILE A 8 6.67 15.90 -9.24
C ILE A 8 6.38 14.49 -8.72
N GLN A 9 6.29 13.51 -9.62
CA GLN A 9 6.31 12.11 -9.22
C GLN A 9 7.69 11.82 -8.63
N ARG A 10 7.82 12.02 -7.32
CA ARG A 10 9.00 11.63 -6.54
C ARG A 10 9.12 10.12 -6.63
N ARG A 11 9.94 9.63 -7.56
CA ARG A 11 10.41 8.24 -7.54
C ARG A 11 11.23 8.06 -6.27
N VAL A 12 10.62 7.46 -5.25
CA VAL A 12 11.31 7.02 -4.04
C VAL A 12 12.25 5.89 -4.44
N ARG A 13 13.53 6.00 -4.04
CA ARG A 13 14.47 4.90 -4.11
C ARG A 13 13.96 3.79 -3.19
N VAL A 14 13.43 2.73 -3.78
CA VAL A 14 13.06 1.49 -3.08
C VAL A 14 14.36 0.90 -2.51
N GLY A 15 14.52 0.96 -1.19
CA GLY A 15 15.55 0.21 -0.50
C GLY A 15 15.35 -1.28 -0.75
N LYS A 16 16.45 -2.03 -0.95
CA LYS A 16 16.44 -3.47 -1.27
C LYS A 16 15.46 -4.22 -0.35
N ASN A 17 14.49 -4.90 -0.97
CA ASN A 17 13.52 -5.84 -0.39
C ASN A 17 12.41 -5.28 0.51
N GLN A 18 11.64 -4.28 0.07
CA GLN A 18 10.29 -4.12 0.62
C GLN A 18 9.40 -5.26 0.10
N THR A 19 9.19 -6.28 0.92
CA THR A 19 8.24 -7.36 0.61
C THR A 19 6.80 -6.86 0.77
N ALA A 20 5.85 -7.51 0.10
CA ALA A 20 4.42 -7.20 0.26
C ALA A 20 4.01 -7.19 1.75
N GLU A 21 4.64 -8.07 2.54
CA GLU A 21 4.49 -8.14 3.99
C GLU A 21 4.86 -6.82 4.68
N HIS A 22 6.06 -6.28 4.42
CA HIS A 22 6.48 -5.00 4.97
C HIS A 22 5.49 -3.88 4.61
N ILE A 23 4.99 -3.89 3.39
CA ILE A 23 4.10 -2.83 2.89
C ILE A 23 2.71 -2.91 3.53
N LEU A 24 2.19 -4.12 3.71
CA LEU A 24 0.89 -4.39 4.33
C LEU A 24 0.88 -4.25 5.87
N GLN A 25 2.04 -4.35 6.53
CA GLN A 25 2.16 -4.30 7.99
C GLN A 25 2.78 -3.01 8.53
N ALA A 26 3.97 -2.63 8.06
CA ALA A 26 4.83 -1.71 8.79
C ALA A 26 5.28 -0.51 7.96
N CYS A 27 5.05 -0.49 6.65
CA CYS A 27 5.53 0.59 5.79
C CYS A 27 4.91 1.93 6.21
N PRO A 28 5.72 2.92 6.63
CA PRO A 28 5.22 4.20 7.09
C PRO A 28 4.70 5.08 5.94
N TYR A 29 5.12 4.79 4.70
CA TYR A 29 4.66 5.53 3.52
C TYR A 29 3.20 5.24 3.18
N HIS A 30 2.72 4.03 3.49
CA HIS A 30 1.35 3.60 3.22
C HIS A 30 0.49 3.51 4.48
N SER A 31 0.91 4.10 5.61
CA SER A 31 0.18 4.03 6.87
C SER A 31 -1.25 4.57 6.73
N ALA A 32 -1.42 5.79 6.23
CA ALA A 32 -2.76 6.38 6.05
C ALA A 32 -3.68 5.55 5.15
N LEU A 33 -3.13 4.98 4.06
CA LEU A 33 -3.88 4.11 3.17
C LEU A 33 -4.23 2.77 3.85
N ARG A 34 -3.29 2.23 4.62
CA ARG A 34 -3.48 1.02 5.40
C ARG A 34 -4.57 1.23 6.45
N ASP A 35 -4.56 2.32 7.21
CA ASP A 35 -5.59 2.63 8.21
C ASP A 35 -6.97 2.87 7.57
N THR A 36 -7.01 3.39 6.34
CA THR A 36 -8.28 3.58 5.60
C THR A 36 -8.89 2.23 5.18
N ILE A 37 -8.06 1.28 4.74
CA ILE A 37 -8.51 -0.02 4.22
C ILE A 37 -8.63 -1.08 5.32
N TRP A 38 -7.76 -0.99 6.33
CA TRP A 38 -7.64 -1.83 7.50
C TRP A 38 -7.76 -0.95 8.76
N PRO A 39 -8.98 -0.46 9.08
CA PRO A 39 -9.20 0.40 10.25
C PRO A 39 -9.01 -0.37 11.57
N GLU A 40 -9.22 -1.68 11.55
CA GLU A 40 -8.94 -2.56 12.68
C GLU A 40 -7.56 -3.20 12.52
N GLU A 41 -6.84 -3.31 13.65
CA GLU A 41 -5.56 -4.00 13.67
C GLU A 41 -5.74 -5.45 13.23
N THR A 42 -5.29 -5.73 12.01
CA THR A 42 -5.48 -7.02 11.35
C THR A 42 -4.13 -7.69 11.15
N ALA A 43 -4.01 -8.94 11.58
CA ALA A 43 -2.80 -9.74 11.42
C ALA A 43 -2.45 -9.92 9.93
N LEU A 44 -1.15 -9.93 9.63
CA LEU A 44 -0.64 -10.08 8.26
C LEU A 44 -1.16 -11.35 7.57
N GLN A 45 -1.22 -12.47 8.30
CA GLN A 45 -1.73 -13.73 7.77
C GLN A 45 -3.16 -13.59 7.23
N LYS A 46 -4.02 -12.82 7.91
CA LYS A 46 -5.39 -12.57 7.48
C LYS A 46 -5.46 -11.64 6.27
N LYS A 47 -4.54 -10.68 6.15
CA LYS A 47 -4.43 -9.83 4.95
C LYS A 47 -3.99 -10.61 3.71
N LEU A 48 -3.16 -11.63 3.87
CA LEU A 48 -2.58 -12.40 2.75
C LEU A 48 -3.33 -13.69 2.41
N TYR A 49 -3.94 -14.33 3.41
CA TYR A 49 -4.54 -15.66 3.30
C TYR A 49 -5.91 -15.74 3.97
N GLY A 50 -6.51 -14.59 4.32
CA GLY A 50 -7.83 -14.53 4.91
C GLY A 50 -8.96 -14.87 3.93
N PRO A 51 -10.21 -14.73 4.37
CA PRO A 51 -11.38 -14.86 3.51
C PRO A 51 -11.35 -13.85 2.35
N ARG A 52 -12.18 -14.11 1.34
CA ARG A 52 -12.24 -13.30 0.11
C ARG A 52 -12.33 -11.80 0.38
N GLU A 53 -13.14 -11.37 1.35
CA GLU A 53 -13.30 -9.95 1.69
C GLU A 53 -11.99 -9.29 2.13
N ASP A 54 -11.16 -10.03 2.88
CA ASP A 54 -9.86 -9.58 3.33
C ASP A 54 -8.85 -9.52 2.17
N LEU A 55 -8.92 -10.47 1.24
CA LEU A 55 -8.11 -10.44 0.03
C LEU A 55 -8.54 -9.31 -0.92
N GLU A 56 -9.84 -9.01 -1.02
CA GLU A 56 -10.36 -7.88 -1.79
C GLU A 56 -9.89 -6.55 -1.21
N ARG A 57 -9.80 -6.41 0.12
CA ARG A 57 -9.17 -5.26 0.77
C ARG A 57 -7.69 -5.16 0.43
N THR A 58 -6.94 -6.26 0.51
CA THR A 58 -5.52 -6.29 0.12
C THR A 58 -5.31 -5.94 -1.34
N ALA A 59 -6.17 -6.41 -2.25
CA ALA A 59 -6.12 -6.06 -3.66
C ALA A 59 -6.41 -4.56 -3.89
N ARG A 60 -7.41 -3.99 -3.21
CA ARG A 60 -7.69 -2.54 -3.23
C ARG A 60 -6.50 -1.73 -2.73
N PHE A 61 -5.88 -2.19 -1.64
CA PHE A 61 -4.67 -1.57 -1.11
C PHE A 61 -3.55 -1.59 -2.15
N ALA A 62 -3.30 -2.72 -2.80
CA ALA A 62 -2.27 -2.85 -3.83
C ALA A 62 -2.52 -1.91 -5.02
N LEU A 63 -3.76 -1.86 -5.52
CA LEU A 63 -4.14 -0.96 -6.62
C LEU A 63 -3.92 0.52 -6.25
N GLN A 64 -4.29 0.92 -5.03
CA GLN A 64 -4.18 2.32 -4.58
C GLN A 64 -2.75 2.72 -4.18
N SER A 65 -1.94 1.76 -3.72
CA SER A 65 -0.51 1.97 -3.42
C SER A 65 0.39 1.87 -4.66
N GLY A 66 -0.15 1.41 -5.79
CA GLY A 66 0.65 1.14 -6.99
C GLY A 66 1.56 -0.07 -6.84
N LEU A 67 1.25 -0.97 -5.90
CA LEU A 67 1.96 -2.24 -5.75
C LEU A 67 1.50 -3.19 -6.85
N THR A 68 2.48 -3.78 -7.52
CA THR A 68 2.26 -4.94 -8.37
C THR A 68 2.57 -6.17 -7.53
N ILE A 69 1.54 -6.98 -7.28
CA ILE A 69 1.58 -8.24 -6.53
C ILE A 69 1.44 -9.41 -7.49
#